data_AF-A0A0C3AN13-F1
#
_entry.id   AF-A0A0C3AN13-F1
#
_cell.length_a   1.000
_cell.length_b   1.000
_cell.length_c   1.000
_cell.angle_alpha   90.00
_cell.angle_beta   90.00
_cell.angle_gamma   90.00
#
_symmetry.space_group_name_H-M   'P 1'
#
loop_
_entity.id
_entity.type
_entity.pdbx_description
1 polymer ?
#
loop_
_entity_poly.entity_id
_entity_poly.type
_entity_poly.pdbx_seq_one_letter_code
_entity_poly.pdbx_strand_id
1 'polypeptide(L)'
;MANPSIALTEDDLNGLILSAKTERETSELHARSPAHLTALISHIRARQPKERIDLKQGRGAYGSSFDISKSTIYLSVFTNSEKDEPISKDLTLTCSLWHIFHYYLTGAAGSVTVSVSVEYGDMSAQAYVTEYNDPGQTMAEWTHGKIGAVFQTLLEDLGAGASVAGAVEMIEALLGNAYLDAKVEDYGSLREIIDKKLEGDEEPN
;
A
#
# COMPACT_ATOMS: atom_id res chain seq x y z
N MET A 1 -24.59 38.13 32.51
CA MET A 1 -23.37 38.04 31.67
C MET A 1 -23.59 36.88 30.72
N ALA A 2 -23.81 37.15 29.44
CA ALA A 2 -23.97 36.11 28.44
C ALA A 2 -22.58 35.58 28.05
N ASN A 3 -22.38 34.27 28.12
CA ASN A 3 -21.20 33.65 27.53
C ASN A 3 -21.22 33.92 26.03
N PRO A 4 -20.16 34.49 25.43
CA PRO A 4 -20.08 34.56 23.99
C PRO A 4 -20.01 33.12 23.47
N SER A 5 -21.04 32.70 22.74
CA SER A 5 -21.01 31.50 21.92
C SER A 5 -19.86 31.68 20.92
N ILE A 6 -18.73 30.98 21.15
CA ILE A 6 -17.64 30.92 20.19
C ILE A 6 -18.19 30.15 18.99
N ALA A 7 -18.56 30.86 17.94
CA ALA A 7 -18.90 30.25 16.67
C ALA A 7 -17.61 29.69 16.06
N LEU A 8 -17.59 28.38 15.80
CA LEU A 8 -16.51 27.72 15.08
C LEU A 8 -16.45 28.27 13.65
N THR A 9 -15.24 28.53 13.16
CA THR A 9 -15.03 28.90 11.77
C THR A 9 -15.15 27.67 10.85
N GLU A 10 -15.28 27.89 9.55
CA GLU A 10 -15.26 26.81 8.56
C GLU A 10 -13.94 26.04 8.58
N ASP A 11 -12.82 26.73 8.82
CA ASP A 11 -11.50 26.13 8.96
C ASP A 11 -11.40 25.25 10.22
N ASP A 12 -11.95 25.71 11.35
CA ASP A 12 -12.01 24.92 12.58
C ASP A 12 -12.84 23.64 12.38
N LEU A 13 -13.98 23.76 11.68
CA LEU A 13 -14.83 22.62 11.36
C LEU A 13 -14.12 21.63 10.43
N ASN A 14 -13.46 22.13 9.39
CA ASN A 14 -12.68 21.30 8.46
C ASN A 14 -11.52 20.59 9.18
N GLY A 15 -10.83 21.28 10.08
CA GLY A 15 -9.79 20.70 10.93
C GLY A 15 -10.33 19.58 11.83
N LEU A 16 -11.47 19.79 12.48
CA LEU A 16 -12.13 18.78 13.31
C LEU A 16 -12.59 17.57 12.49
N ILE A 17 -13.16 17.78 11.30
CA ILE A 17 -13.57 16.69 10.39
C ILE A 17 -12.36 15.87 9.96
N LEU A 18 -11.25 16.53 9.62
CA LEU A 18 -10.02 15.85 9.22
C LEU A 18 -9.42 15.04 10.38
N SER A 19 -9.39 15.60 11.59
CA SER A 19 -8.93 14.91 12.80
C SER A 19 -9.77 13.67 13.09
N ALA A 20 -11.09 13.81 13.08
CA ALA A 20 -12.01 12.70 13.32
C ALA A 20 -11.87 11.57 12.28
N LYS A 21 -11.65 11.92 11.00
CA LYS A 21 -11.38 10.92 9.95
C LYS A 21 -10.06 10.19 10.19
N THR A 22 -9.03 10.89 10.64
CA THR A 22 -7.69 10.34 10.90
C THR A 22 -7.70 9.40 12.12
N GLU A 23 -8.41 9.78 13.18
CA GLU A 23 -8.63 8.92 14.36
C GLU A 23 -9.42 7.67 14.01
N ARG A 24 -10.45 7.82 13.16
CA ARG A 24 -11.22 6.69 12.65
C ARG A 24 -10.35 5.74 11.83
N GLU A 25 -9.53 6.25 10.91
CA GLU A 25 -8.62 5.42 10.11
C GLU A 25 -7.63 4.66 11.01
N THR A 26 -7.07 5.32 12.03
CA THR A 26 -6.19 4.67 13.02
C THR A 26 -6.92 3.56 13.76
N SER A 27 -8.17 3.81 14.18
CA SER A 27 -9.00 2.82 14.87
C SER A 27 -9.34 1.63 13.97
N GLU A 28 -9.67 1.87 12.70
CA GLU A 28 -9.96 0.82 11.71
C GLU A 28 -8.70 -0.01 11.40
N LEU A 29 -7.52 0.62 11.33
CA LEU A 29 -6.24 -0.04 11.17
C LEU A 29 -5.93 -0.96 12.37
N HIS A 30 -6.14 -0.49 13.59
CA HIS A 30 -5.95 -1.31 14.80
C HIS A 30 -6.96 -2.44 14.89
N ALA A 31 -8.22 -2.21 14.50
CA ALA A 31 -9.29 -3.21 14.55
C ALA A 31 -9.10 -4.37 13.56
N ARG A 32 -8.45 -4.12 12.41
CA ARG A 32 -8.17 -5.17 11.39
C ARG A 32 -6.84 -5.90 11.60
N SER A 33 -6.05 -5.47 12.59
CA SER A 33 -4.72 -6.01 12.82
C SER A 33 -4.78 -7.45 13.34
N PRO A 34 -4.02 -8.39 12.76
CA PRO A 34 -3.81 -9.71 13.35
C PRO A 34 -3.32 -9.61 14.79
N ALA A 35 -3.74 -10.56 15.64
CA ALA A 35 -3.47 -10.50 17.08
C ALA A 35 -1.97 -10.46 17.43
N HIS A 36 -1.12 -11.15 16.65
CA HIS A 36 0.33 -11.13 16.85
C HIS A 36 1.00 -9.85 16.35
N LEU A 37 0.34 -9.05 15.53
CA LEU A 37 0.83 -7.74 15.06
C LEU A 37 0.26 -6.56 15.87
N THR A 38 -0.75 -6.78 16.72
CA THR A 38 -1.45 -5.71 17.45
C THR A 38 -0.50 -4.82 18.26
N ALA A 39 0.48 -5.41 18.95
CA ALA A 39 1.45 -4.65 19.74
C ALA A 39 2.30 -3.73 18.85
N LEU A 40 2.78 -4.24 17.72
CA LEU A 40 3.58 -3.47 16.76
C LEU A 40 2.76 -2.36 16.11
N ILE A 41 1.55 -2.69 15.68
CA ILE A 41 0.66 -1.76 15.00
C ILE A 41 0.12 -0.67 15.94
N SER A 42 0.10 -0.89 17.26
CA SER A 42 -0.25 0.14 18.25
C SER A 42 0.69 1.36 18.21
N HIS A 43 1.91 1.18 17.70
CA HIS A 43 2.90 2.23 17.47
C HIS A 43 2.74 2.94 16.11
N ILE A 44 1.70 2.60 15.34
CA ILE A 44 1.43 3.15 14.02
C ILE A 44 0.12 3.92 14.09
N ARG A 45 0.12 5.15 13.57
CA ARG A 45 -1.09 6.00 13.47
C ARG A 45 -1.27 6.53 12.07
N ALA A 46 -2.51 6.68 11.63
CA ALA A 46 -2.79 7.40 10.40
C ALA A 46 -2.44 8.88 10.56
N ARG A 47 -1.82 9.46 9.54
CA ARG A 47 -1.58 10.92 9.44
C ARG A 47 -2.69 11.62 8.68
N GLN A 48 -3.28 10.89 7.73
CA GLN A 48 -4.31 11.37 6.84
C GLN A 48 -5.29 10.23 6.56
N PRO A 49 -6.54 10.55 6.20
CA PRO A 49 -7.49 9.54 5.75
C PRO A 49 -6.93 8.81 4.54
N LYS A 50 -7.16 7.50 4.47
CA LYS A 50 -6.73 6.68 3.35
C LYS A 50 -7.29 7.22 2.03
N GLU A 51 -6.40 7.42 1.06
CA GLU A 51 -6.77 7.88 -0.27
C GLU A 51 -7.10 6.70 -1.17
N ARG A 52 -8.14 6.87 -1.99
CA ARG A 52 -8.51 5.93 -3.04
C ARG A 52 -8.81 6.70 -4.32
N ILE A 53 -8.15 6.29 -5.39
CA ILE A 53 -8.29 6.86 -6.72
C ILE A 53 -8.72 5.72 -7.63
N ASP A 54 -9.90 5.84 -8.23
CA ASP A 54 -10.37 4.94 -9.26
C ASP A 54 -10.56 5.78 -10.55
N LEU A 55 -9.75 5.50 -11.57
CA LEU A 55 -9.78 6.19 -12.86
C LEU A 55 -10.09 5.18 -13.95
N LYS A 56 -11.19 5.41 -14.68
CA LYS A 56 -11.61 4.53 -15.76
C LYS A 56 -11.84 5.33 -17.02
N GLN A 57 -11.36 4.81 -18.14
CA GLN A 57 -11.74 5.26 -19.46
C GLN A 57 -12.24 4.06 -20.25
N GLY A 58 -13.53 4.09 -20.57
CA GLY A 58 -14.11 3.15 -21.53
C GLY A 58 -13.59 3.39 -22.94
N ARG A 59 -13.95 2.52 -23.89
CA ARG A 59 -13.44 2.56 -25.27
C ARG A 59 -13.62 3.96 -25.89
N GLY A 60 -12.50 4.66 -26.07
CA GLY A 60 -12.48 5.95 -26.76
C GLY A 60 -12.50 5.78 -28.28
N ALA A 61 -12.52 6.92 -29.01
CA ALA A 61 -12.43 6.95 -30.47
C ALA A 61 -11.18 6.24 -31.04
N TYR A 62 -10.14 6.10 -30.22
CA TYR A 62 -8.85 5.48 -30.58
C TYR A 62 -8.75 3.99 -30.23
N GLY A 63 -9.85 3.37 -29.80
CA GLY A 63 -9.87 1.93 -29.54
C GLY A 63 -9.00 1.50 -28.36
N SER A 64 -8.78 2.36 -27.37
CA SER A 64 -8.13 2.00 -26.11
C SER A 64 -9.07 2.22 -24.92
N SER A 65 -8.80 1.50 -23.84
CA SER A 65 -9.44 1.68 -22.53
C SER A 65 -8.43 1.44 -21.43
N PHE A 66 -8.66 2.02 -20.25
CA PHE A 66 -7.89 1.73 -19.07
C PHE A 66 -8.78 1.71 -17.82
N ASP A 67 -8.32 1.00 -16.80
CA ASP A 67 -8.87 1.00 -15.45
C ASP A 67 -7.70 1.03 -14.47
N ILE A 68 -7.64 2.07 -13.64
CA ILE A 68 -6.61 2.26 -12.63
C ILE A 68 -7.31 2.34 -11.29
N SER A 69 -6.96 1.44 -10.38
CA SER A 69 -7.33 1.55 -8.97
C SER A 69 -6.08 1.72 -8.14
N LYS A 70 -5.97 2.84 -7.44
CA LYS A 70 -4.86 3.16 -6.56
C LYS A 70 -5.39 3.42 -5.15
N SER A 71 -4.71 2.87 -4.17
CA SER A 71 -4.97 3.14 -2.77
C SER A 71 -3.69 3.50 -2.03
N THR A 72 -3.72 4.61 -1.31
CA THR A 72 -2.56 5.12 -0.56
C THR A 72 -2.95 5.33 0.89
N ILE A 73 -2.09 4.91 1.81
CA ILE A 73 -2.20 5.24 3.24
C ILE A 73 -0.94 5.95 3.71
N TYR A 74 -1.14 6.99 4.53
CA TYR A 74 -0.07 7.80 5.11
C TYR A 74 -0.08 7.62 6.61
N LEU A 75 1.04 7.16 7.16
CA LEU A 75 1.17 6.69 8.52
C LEU A 75 2.37 7.38 9.21
N SER A 76 2.30 7.46 10.53
CA SER A 76 3.40 7.80 11.42
C SER A 76 3.72 6.59 12.28
N VAL A 77 4.99 6.24 12.35
CA VAL A 77 5.53 5.15 13.18
C VAL A 77 6.27 5.78 14.35
N PHE A 78 5.85 5.45 15.56
CA PHE A 78 6.42 5.96 16.80
C PHE A 78 7.38 4.92 17.38
N THR A 79 8.67 5.18 17.28
CA THR A 79 9.69 4.27 17.82
C THR A 79 9.88 4.53 19.31
N ASN A 80 9.88 3.47 20.13
CA ASN A 80 10.20 3.59 21.55
C ASN A 80 11.72 3.77 21.70
N SER A 81 12.20 5.01 21.75
CA SER A 81 13.51 5.27 22.35
C SER A 81 13.34 5.21 23.87
N GLU A 82 13.98 4.24 24.53
CA GLU A 82 13.95 4.14 26.01
C GLU A 82 14.59 5.35 26.71
N LYS A 83 15.20 6.29 25.97
CA LYS A 83 16.01 7.40 26.53
C LYS A 83 15.71 8.79 25.96
N ASP A 84 14.92 8.93 24.90
CA ASP A 84 14.63 10.22 24.25
C ASP A 84 13.14 10.39 23.92
N GLU A 85 12.73 11.61 23.53
CA GLU A 85 11.39 11.85 22.97
C GLU A 85 11.09 10.88 21.83
N PRO A 86 9.85 10.37 21.72
CA PRO A 86 9.49 9.41 20.68
C PRO A 86 9.76 10.02 19.30
N ILE A 87 10.67 9.40 18.54
CA ILE A 87 10.96 9.78 17.17
C ILE A 87 9.82 9.23 16.29
N SER A 88 9.17 10.11 15.55
CA SER A 88 8.18 9.73 14.54
C SER A 88 8.87 9.62 13.18
N LYS A 89 8.73 8.45 12.55
CA LYS A 89 9.11 8.25 11.13
C LYS A 89 7.86 8.15 10.27
N ASP A 90 7.96 8.67 9.06
CA ASP A 90 6.88 8.62 8.08
C ASP A 90 6.87 7.27 7.37
N LEU A 91 5.68 6.71 7.18
CA LEU A 91 5.43 5.49 6.45
C LEU A 91 4.29 5.70 5.45
N THR A 92 4.59 5.55 4.16
CA THR A 92 3.58 5.61 3.08
C THR A 92 3.53 4.26 2.39
N LEU A 93 2.34 3.69 2.26
CA LEU A 93 2.11 2.51 1.43
C LEU A 93 1.15 2.86 0.31
N THR A 94 1.49 2.48 -0.92
CA THR A 94 0.62 2.60 -2.08
C THR A 94 0.44 1.24 -2.71
N CYS A 95 -0.80 0.82 -2.95
CA CYS A 95 -1.11 -0.31 -3.82
C CYS A 95 -1.83 0.18 -5.07
N SER A 96 -1.39 -0.26 -6.25
CA SER A 96 -2.00 0.11 -7.52
C SER A 96 -2.28 -1.12 -8.38
N LEU A 97 -3.47 -1.13 -8.97
CA LEU A 97 -3.89 -2.06 -10.02
C LEU A 97 -4.11 -1.25 -11.29
N TRP A 98 -3.41 -1.62 -12.35
CA TRP A 98 -3.51 -0.99 -13.66
C TRP A 98 -3.97 -2.02 -14.68
N HIS A 99 -4.99 -1.67 -15.43
CA HIS A 99 -5.41 -2.38 -16.63
C HIS A 99 -5.36 -1.41 -17.80
N ILE A 100 -4.66 -1.80 -18.86
CA ILE A 100 -4.62 -1.06 -20.11
C ILE A 100 -5.02 -2.03 -21.21
N PHE A 101 -5.90 -1.62 -22.12
CA PHE A 101 -6.35 -2.42 -23.24
C PHE A 101 -6.36 -1.59 -24.52
N HIS A 102 -5.93 -2.22 -25.61
CA HIS A 102 -5.92 -1.71 -26.97
C HIS A 102 -6.66 -2.70 -27.88
N TYR A 103 -7.60 -2.19 -28.66
CA TYR A 103 -8.42 -2.94 -29.59
C TYR A 103 -7.98 -2.64 -31.03
N TYR A 104 -7.51 -3.66 -31.73
CA TYR A 104 -7.14 -3.62 -33.13
C TYR A 104 -8.18 -4.36 -33.97
N LEU A 105 -8.15 -4.19 -35.29
CA LEU A 105 -8.98 -4.98 -36.21
C LEU A 105 -8.60 -6.48 -36.16
N THR A 106 -7.34 -6.77 -35.85
CA THR A 106 -6.74 -8.11 -35.87
C THR A 106 -6.74 -8.81 -34.51
N GLY A 107 -7.22 -8.16 -33.45
CA GLY A 107 -7.20 -8.69 -32.08
C GLY A 107 -7.21 -7.59 -31.02
N ALA A 108 -6.90 -7.95 -29.78
CA ALA A 108 -6.74 -7.00 -28.69
C ALA A 108 -5.41 -7.25 -28.00
N ALA A 109 -4.71 -6.17 -27.61
CA ALA A 109 -3.58 -6.25 -26.71
C ALA A 109 -3.94 -5.58 -25.39
N GLY A 110 -3.28 -5.97 -24.30
CA GLY A 110 -3.47 -5.32 -23.02
C GLY A 110 -2.37 -5.64 -22.04
N SER A 111 -2.38 -4.91 -20.94
CA SER A 111 -1.52 -5.18 -19.82
C SER A 111 -2.27 -5.09 -18.52
N VAL A 112 -1.90 -5.94 -17.57
CA VAL A 112 -2.36 -5.89 -16.18
C VAL A 112 -1.14 -5.79 -15.29
N THR A 113 -1.09 -4.75 -14.45
CA THR A 113 0.00 -4.55 -13.49
C THR A 113 -0.57 -4.38 -12.09
N VAL A 114 -0.12 -5.21 -11.16
CA VAL A 114 -0.35 -5.04 -9.72
C VAL A 114 0.96 -4.60 -9.10
N SER A 115 0.93 -3.54 -8.30
CA SER A 115 2.14 -3.05 -7.62
C SER A 115 1.86 -2.60 -6.21
N VAL A 116 2.89 -2.69 -5.37
CA VAL A 116 2.96 -2.07 -4.06
C VAL A 116 4.24 -1.29 -3.94
N SER A 117 4.17 -0.04 -3.51
CA SER A 117 5.31 0.75 -3.07
C SER A 117 5.22 1.05 -1.57
N VAL A 118 6.37 1.04 -0.92
CA VAL A 118 6.54 1.35 0.49
C VAL A 118 7.64 2.39 0.61
N GLU A 119 7.36 3.47 1.32
CA GLU A 119 8.30 4.52 1.68
C GLU A 119 8.34 4.61 3.21
N TYR A 120 9.52 4.45 3.81
CA TYR A 120 9.70 4.51 5.25
C TYR A 120 10.95 5.33 5.60
N GLY A 121 10.76 6.50 6.20
CA GLY A 121 11.87 7.43 6.44
C GLY A 121 12.59 7.81 5.14
N ASP A 122 13.86 7.44 5.01
CA ASP A 122 14.70 7.63 3.83
C ASP A 122 14.75 6.41 2.88
N MET A 123 14.05 5.32 3.22
CA MET A 123 14.01 4.09 2.43
C MET A 123 12.77 4.04 1.54
N SER A 124 12.92 3.45 0.35
CA SER A 124 11.80 3.14 -0.53
C SER A 124 12.00 1.82 -1.28
N ALA A 125 10.89 1.13 -1.55
CA ALA A 125 10.86 -0.13 -2.27
C ALA A 125 9.56 -0.24 -3.09
N GLN A 126 9.62 -0.98 -4.21
CA GLN A 126 8.44 -1.24 -5.04
C GLN A 126 8.45 -2.65 -5.61
N ALA A 127 7.46 -3.46 -5.24
CA ALA A 127 7.19 -4.74 -5.85
C ALA A 127 6.10 -4.61 -6.91
N TYR A 128 6.19 -5.38 -7.98
CA TYR A 128 5.13 -5.50 -8.96
C TYR A 128 5.11 -6.86 -9.63
N VAL A 129 3.96 -7.17 -10.21
CA VAL A 129 3.76 -8.20 -11.21
C VAL A 129 3.02 -7.57 -12.37
N THR A 130 3.48 -7.83 -13.58
CA THR A 130 2.86 -7.33 -14.80
C THR A 130 2.76 -8.41 -15.84
N GLU A 131 1.65 -8.41 -16.56
CA GLU A 131 1.43 -9.24 -17.74
C GLU A 131 1.06 -8.36 -18.90
N TYR A 132 1.60 -8.71 -20.07
CA TYR A 132 1.35 -8.13 -21.36
C TYR A 132 0.80 -9.24 -22.24
N ASN A 133 -0.45 -9.08 -22.67
CA ASN A 133 -1.11 -9.97 -23.60
C ASN A 133 -1.19 -9.26 -24.94
N ASP A 134 -0.43 -9.71 -25.93
CA ASP A 134 -0.49 -9.25 -27.31
C ASP A 134 -0.89 -10.44 -28.22
N PRO A 135 -1.70 -10.25 -29.28
CA PRO A 135 -2.07 -11.32 -30.20
C PRO A 135 -0.90 -12.14 -30.78
N GLY A 136 0.32 -11.59 -30.76
CA GLY A 136 1.54 -12.31 -31.18
C GLY A 136 2.32 -12.99 -30.06
N GLN A 137 2.34 -12.43 -28.85
CA GLN A 137 3.18 -12.91 -27.74
C GLN A 137 2.62 -12.45 -26.40
N THR A 138 2.51 -13.38 -25.45
CA THR A 138 2.33 -13.06 -24.03
C THR A 138 3.68 -12.93 -23.35
N MET A 139 3.86 -11.87 -22.57
CA MET A 139 5.03 -11.65 -21.73
C MET A 139 4.58 -11.29 -20.33
N ALA A 140 5.33 -11.69 -19.32
CA ALA A 140 5.11 -11.19 -17.97
C ALA A 140 6.43 -11.03 -17.22
N GLU A 141 6.42 -10.09 -16.28
CA GLU A 141 7.59 -9.61 -15.55
C GLU A 141 7.17 -9.36 -14.09
N TRP A 142 8.10 -9.57 -13.16
CA TRP A 142 7.86 -9.29 -11.76
C TRP A 142 9.15 -8.85 -11.06
N THR A 143 8.97 -8.16 -9.95
CA THR A 143 10.03 -7.85 -8.98
C THR A 143 9.43 -7.74 -7.58
N HIS A 144 10.19 -8.11 -6.57
CA HIS A 144 9.82 -7.92 -5.16
C HIS A 144 10.36 -6.59 -4.60
N GLY A 145 11.14 -5.83 -5.37
CA GLY A 145 11.50 -4.46 -5.04
C GLY A 145 12.32 -4.24 -3.79
N LYS A 146 12.88 -5.30 -3.19
CA LYS A 146 13.48 -5.29 -1.84
C LYS A 146 12.53 -4.78 -0.73
N ILE A 147 11.21 -4.96 -0.91
CA ILE A 147 10.21 -4.61 0.11
C ILE A 147 10.53 -5.23 1.48
N GLY A 148 11.10 -6.44 1.50
CA GLY A 148 11.55 -7.10 2.73
C GLY A 148 12.53 -6.27 3.56
N ALA A 149 13.47 -5.56 2.94
CA ALA A 149 14.47 -4.75 3.66
C ALA A 149 13.84 -3.52 4.33
N VAL A 150 12.85 -2.90 3.68
CA VAL A 150 12.09 -1.78 4.26
C VAL A 150 11.29 -2.25 5.47
N PHE A 151 10.59 -3.38 5.34
CA PHE A 151 9.82 -3.94 6.46
C PHE A 151 10.68 -4.50 7.58
N GLN A 152 11.86 -5.05 7.27
CA GLN A 152 12.82 -5.44 8.28
C GLN A 152 13.23 -4.24 9.13
N THR A 153 13.58 -3.12 8.49
CA THR A 153 13.96 -1.88 9.18
C THR A 153 12.79 -1.35 10.02
N LEU A 154 11.57 -1.36 9.48
CA LEU A 154 10.37 -0.99 10.22
C LEU A 154 10.17 -1.86 11.47
N LEU A 155 10.36 -3.18 11.36
CA LEU A 155 10.20 -4.10 12.48
C LEU A 155 11.28 -3.87 13.55
N GLU A 156 12.53 -3.64 13.15
CA GLU A 156 13.63 -3.30 14.06
C GLU A 156 13.34 -2.01 14.84
N ASP A 157 12.85 -0.97 14.15
CA ASP A 157 12.43 0.31 14.75
C ASP A 157 11.23 0.18 15.71
N LEU A 158 10.36 -0.80 15.47
CA LEU A 158 9.25 -1.17 16.35
C LEU A 158 9.66 -2.10 17.51
N GLY A 159 10.95 -2.49 17.58
CA GLY A 159 11.46 -3.40 18.61
C GLY A 159 11.04 -4.87 18.42
N ALA A 160 10.53 -5.23 17.24
CA ALA A 160 10.36 -6.63 16.87
C ALA A 160 11.73 -7.23 16.51
N GLY A 161 11.99 -8.47 16.93
CA GLY A 161 13.15 -9.22 16.43
C GLY A 161 13.09 -9.37 14.90
N ALA A 162 14.26 -9.53 14.27
CA ALA A 162 14.46 -9.54 12.82
C ALA A 162 13.85 -10.78 12.09
N SER A 163 12.52 -10.92 12.12
CA SER A 163 11.81 -11.91 11.31
C SER A 163 10.95 -11.19 10.28
N VAL A 164 11.40 -11.22 9.02
CA VAL A 164 10.69 -10.63 7.86
C VAL A 164 9.48 -11.48 7.42
N ALA A 165 9.31 -12.68 7.98
CA ALA A 165 8.13 -13.51 7.79
C ALA A 165 6.90 -12.76 8.32
N GLY A 166 6.08 -12.23 7.40
CA GLY A 166 4.94 -11.36 7.72
C GLY A 166 4.93 -10.02 7.01
N ALA A 167 5.86 -9.72 6.09
CA ALA A 167 5.81 -8.47 5.32
C ALA A 167 4.49 -8.32 4.54
N VAL A 168 4.00 -9.38 3.87
CA VAL A 168 2.69 -9.35 3.21
C VAL A 168 1.57 -9.11 4.20
N GLU A 169 1.56 -9.84 5.31
CA GLU A 169 0.53 -9.68 6.34
C GLU A 169 0.53 -8.27 6.93
N MET A 170 1.70 -7.65 7.07
CA MET A 170 1.84 -6.26 7.49
C MET A 170 1.33 -5.30 6.40
N ILE A 171 1.64 -5.52 5.12
CA ILE A 171 1.05 -4.74 4.02
C ILE A 171 -0.49 -4.82 4.09
N GLU A 172 -1.06 -6.02 4.28
CA GLU A 172 -2.51 -6.21 4.38
C GLU A 172 -3.11 -5.58 5.64
N ALA A 173 -2.44 -5.70 6.79
CA ALA A 173 -2.90 -5.06 8.01
C ALA A 173 -2.89 -3.52 7.86
N LEU A 174 -1.87 -2.97 7.19
CA LEU A 174 -1.71 -1.52 7.02
C LEU A 174 -2.59 -0.96 5.90
N LEU A 175 -2.67 -1.60 4.74
CA LEU A 175 -3.51 -1.15 3.62
C LEU A 175 -4.95 -1.65 3.72
N GLY A 176 -5.23 -2.70 4.49
CA GLY A 176 -6.49 -3.43 4.43
C GLY A 176 -6.56 -4.35 3.20
N ASN A 177 -7.77 -4.54 2.67
CA ASN A 177 -8.04 -5.38 1.50
C ASN A 177 -7.31 -4.83 0.25
N ALA A 178 -6.08 -5.27 0.04
CA ALA A 178 -5.20 -4.85 -1.03
C ALA A 178 -5.29 -5.83 -2.20
N TYR A 179 -5.02 -5.37 -3.43
CA TYR A 179 -5.05 -6.19 -4.64
C TYR A 179 -3.91 -7.23 -4.71
N LEU A 180 -3.29 -7.58 -3.58
CA LEU A 180 -2.15 -8.49 -3.51
C LEU A 180 -2.48 -9.89 -4.02
N ASP A 181 -3.74 -10.30 -3.91
CA ASP A 181 -4.26 -11.58 -4.40
C ASP A 181 -4.82 -11.52 -5.82
N ALA A 182 -4.78 -10.35 -6.48
CA ALA A 182 -5.15 -10.26 -7.88
C ALA A 182 -4.19 -11.15 -8.70
N LYS A 183 -4.77 -12.17 -9.33
CA LYS A 183 -4.00 -13.12 -10.14
C LYS A 183 -3.61 -12.48 -11.45
N VAL A 184 -2.33 -12.64 -11.77
CA VAL A 184 -1.78 -12.47 -13.12
C VAL A 184 -1.51 -13.88 -13.63
N GLU A 185 -2.14 -14.28 -14.74
CA GLU A 185 -2.43 -15.69 -15.06
C GLU A 185 -1.17 -16.59 -14.99
N ASP A 186 -0.05 -16.11 -15.52
CA ASP A 186 1.17 -16.90 -15.69
C ASP A 186 2.18 -16.84 -14.51
N TYR A 187 2.05 -15.87 -13.59
CA TYR A 187 3.06 -15.64 -12.53
C TYR A 187 2.51 -15.73 -11.10
N GLY A 188 1.20 -15.90 -10.95
CA GLY A 188 0.53 -15.92 -9.66
C GLY A 188 0.18 -14.52 -9.18
N SER A 189 -0.05 -14.37 -7.88
CA SER A 189 -0.40 -13.09 -7.28
C SER A 189 0.83 -12.33 -6.78
N LEU A 190 0.70 -11.01 -6.57
CA LEU A 190 1.79 -10.22 -5.99
C LEU A 190 2.18 -10.72 -4.59
N ARG A 191 1.22 -11.27 -3.83
CA ARG A 191 1.49 -11.99 -2.58
C ARG A 191 2.53 -13.09 -2.79
N GLU A 192 2.28 -14.00 -3.73
CA GLU A 192 3.18 -15.13 -3.96
C GLU A 192 4.60 -14.68 -4.33
N ILE A 193 4.73 -13.59 -5.08
CA ILE A 193 6.03 -13.04 -5.48
C ILE A 193 6.77 -12.45 -4.28
N ILE A 194 6.08 -11.74 -3.38
CA ILE A 194 6.69 -11.20 -2.17
C ILE A 194 7.06 -12.34 -1.22
N ASP A 195 6.17 -13.32 -0.99
CA ASP A 195 6.39 -14.43 -0.06
C ASP A 195 7.50 -15.37 -0.54
N LYS A 196 7.50 -15.80 -1.81
CA LYS A 196 8.51 -16.74 -2.37
C LYS A 196 9.95 -16.23 -2.26
N LYS A 197 10.18 -14.91 -2.21
CA LYS A 197 11.52 -14.32 -2.06
C LYS A 197 11.91 -13.99 -0.62
N LEU A 198 10.95 -13.89 0.29
CA LEU A 198 11.22 -13.80 1.72
C LEU A 198 11.60 -15.16 2.32
N GLU A 199 11.11 -16.24 1.72
CA GLU A 199 11.41 -17.63 2.12
C GLU A 199 12.70 -18.18 1.48
N GLY A 200 13.29 -17.49 0.49
CA GLY A 200 14.45 -17.97 -0.27
C GLY A 200 15.49 -16.88 -0.56
N ASP A 201 16.61 -16.93 0.16
CA ASP A 201 17.90 -16.47 -0.37
C ASP A 201 18.16 -17.16 -1.73
N GLU A 202 18.85 -16.45 -2.61
CA GLU A 202 19.29 -16.79 -3.99
C GLU A 202 18.41 -16.22 -5.13
N GLU A 203 18.86 -15.10 -5.67
CA GLU A 203 18.67 -14.74 -7.09
C GLU A 203 19.11 -15.91 -7.99
N PRO A 204 18.30 -16.37 -8.95
CA PRO A 204 18.87 -16.90 -10.18
C PRO A 204 19.29 -15.69 -11.05
N ASN A 205 20.56 -15.70 -11.45
CA ASN A 205 21.15 -14.78 -12.43
C ASN A 205 20.34 -14.70 -13.73
#